data_AF-A0AA96SJQ9-F1
#
_entry.id   AF-A0AA96SJQ9-F1
#
_cell.length_a   1.000
_cell.length_b   1.000
_cell.length_c   1.000
_cell.angle_alpha   90.00
_cell.angle_beta   90.00
_cell.angle_gamma   90.00
#
_symmetry.space_group_name_H-M   'P 1'
#
loop_
_entity.id
_entity.type
_entity.pdbx_description
1 polymer ?
#
loop_
_entity_poly.entity_id
_entity_poly.type
_entity_poly.pdbx_seq_one_letter_code
_entity_poly.pdbx_strand_id
1 'polypeptide(L)'
;METSQIITLLSGAGLGAILSAILVFINNSKRNQLDYITGERSEWRKKIENIIEELEGSSSHEGVLARLKSQINPYGYNLEIKNTKSYFMKDGHIWDSIADGKYEDTIYFLELLLKYDWERRKQESKFQYSTVLLRIFQIFLGVFTLYLSYLVAQDLTHNLWSQVALGLLTLSILAIMLQGFVIDVLRINPSRNDKEKMWFFIIFFVTPYFVNLSIGIIYMDLLKNTSIASISFLPICIYEFFYLLLISNRIEDDYIRAIERFLKKPSVNNSKASRLNNDIIRLESKVYSFDNRKMNLESLEKKRRKLKKKLVNKNQPNKFQHPIQFYCFLKNKKRISKLVLRMLN
;
A
#
# COMPACT_ATOMS: atom_id res chain seq x y z
N MET A 1 -31.72 -2.46 7.06
CA MET A 1 -32.91 -3.14 6.52
C MET A 1 -32.44 -4.47 5.99
N GLU A 2 -32.92 -5.58 6.58
CA GLU A 2 -32.58 -6.90 6.06
C GLU A 2 -33.05 -7.02 4.61
N THR A 3 -32.33 -7.75 3.77
CA THR A 3 -32.77 -8.02 2.38
C THR A 3 -34.18 -8.58 2.35
N SER A 4 -34.58 -9.33 3.39
CA SER A 4 -35.94 -9.83 3.59
C SER A 4 -36.99 -8.71 3.63
N GLN A 5 -36.71 -7.60 4.30
CA GLN A 5 -37.63 -6.47 4.46
C GLN A 5 -37.79 -5.64 3.18
N ILE A 6 -36.74 -5.52 2.37
CA ILE A 6 -36.82 -4.88 1.03
C ILE A 6 -37.65 -5.74 0.06
N ILE A 7 -37.48 -7.06 0.13
CA ILE A 7 -38.18 -8.06 -0.69
C ILE A 7 -39.68 -8.05 -0.42
N THR A 8 -40.10 -8.01 0.84
CA THR A 8 -41.52 -7.96 1.23
C THR A 8 -42.18 -6.63 0.86
N LEU A 9 -41.43 -5.53 0.82
CA LEU A 9 -41.95 -4.22 0.44
C LEU A 9 -42.22 -4.11 -1.08
N LEU A 10 -41.44 -4.81 -1.90
CA LEU A 10 -41.56 -4.82 -3.36
C LEU A 10 -42.58 -5.86 -3.89
N SER A 11 -43.06 -6.79 -3.04
CA SER A 11 -43.85 -7.96 -3.47
C SER A 11 -45.34 -7.70 -3.70
N GLY A 12 -45.79 -6.45 -3.77
CA GLY A 12 -47.14 -6.11 -4.22
C GLY A 12 -47.26 -6.27 -5.74
N ALA A 13 -47.87 -7.38 -6.18
CA ALA A 13 -48.07 -7.84 -7.57
C ALA A 13 -46.92 -8.68 -8.16
N GLY A 14 -47.27 -9.79 -8.81
CA GLY A 14 -46.41 -10.96 -9.13
C GLY A 14 -45.07 -10.73 -9.85
N LEU A 15 -44.79 -9.54 -10.37
CA LEU A 15 -43.46 -9.14 -10.85
C LEU A 15 -42.45 -8.97 -9.70
N GLY A 16 -42.90 -8.51 -8.53
CA GLY A 16 -42.07 -8.38 -7.33
C GLY A 16 -41.53 -9.72 -6.85
N ALA A 17 -42.36 -10.77 -6.87
CA ALA A 17 -41.95 -12.12 -6.46
C ALA A 17 -40.90 -12.74 -7.40
N ILE A 18 -41.04 -12.53 -8.72
CA ILE A 18 -40.06 -13.00 -9.73
C ILE A 18 -38.74 -12.24 -9.59
N LEU A 19 -38.78 -10.91 -9.45
CA LEU A 19 -37.59 -10.09 -9.19
C LEU A 19 -36.90 -10.47 -7.87
N SER A 20 -37.67 -10.72 -6.81
CA SER A 20 -37.14 -11.20 -5.54
C SER A 20 -36.53 -12.59 -5.64
N ALA A 21 -37.14 -13.53 -6.37
CA ALA A 21 -36.56 -14.85 -6.61
C ALA A 21 -35.25 -14.77 -7.39
N ILE A 22 -35.19 -13.92 -8.42
CA ILE A 22 -33.96 -13.66 -9.20
C ILE A 22 -32.87 -13.03 -8.31
N LEU A 23 -33.22 -12.03 -7.49
CA LEU A 23 -32.28 -11.39 -6.57
C LEU A 23 -31.76 -12.37 -5.50
N VAL A 24 -32.63 -13.20 -4.93
CA VAL A 24 -32.26 -14.24 -3.97
C VAL A 24 -31.35 -15.29 -4.62
N PHE A 25 -31.64 -15.70 -5.86
CA PHE A 25 -30.80 -16.63 -6.60
C PHE A 25 -29.40 -16.05 -6.90
N ILE A 26 -29.33 -14.79 -7.35
CA ILE A 26 -28.06 -14.09 -7.58
C ILE A 26 -27.27 -13.94 -6.28
N ASN A 27 -27.94 -13.65 -5.17
CA ASN A 27 -27.28 -13.49 -3.88
C ASN A 27 -26.77 -14.83 -3.32
N ASN A 28 -27.58 -15.90 -3.41
CA ASN A 28 -27.19 -17.23 -2.95
C ASN A 28 -26.08 -17.84 -3.83
N SER A 29 -26.12 -17.67 -5.15
CA SER A 29 -25.06 -18.16 -6.04
C SER A 29 -23.72 -17.47 -5.77
N LYS A 30 -23.72 -16.15 -5.56
CA LYS A 30 -22.52 -15.40 -5.16
C LYS A 30 -21.99 -15.84 -3.79
N ARG A 31 -22.88 -16.05 -2.80
CA ARG A 31 -22.48 -16.53 -1.48
C ARG A 31 -21.85 -17.93 -1.55
N ASN A 32 -22.49 -18.85 -2.26
CA ASN A 32 -21.99 -20.22 -2.42
C ASN A 32 -20.62 -20.27 -3.13
N GLN A 33 -20.39 -19.43 -4.16
CA GLN A 33 -19.08 -19.35 -4.81
C GLN A 33 -17.99 -18.79 -3.89
N LEU A 34 -18.31 -17.76 -3.10
CA LEU A 34 -17.37 -17.20 -2.13
C LEU A 34 -17.06 -18.20 -1.02
N ASP A 35 -18.08 -18.86 -0.46
CA ASP A 35 -17.92 -19.89 0.57
C ASP A 35 -17.06 -21.06 0.05
N TYR A 36 -17.27 -21.49 -1.20
CA TYR A 36 -16.44 -22.49 -1.85
C TYR A 36 -14.98 -22.06 -2.00
N ILE A 37 -14.72 -20.89 -2.60
CA ILE A 37 -13.36 -20.37 -2.81
C ILE A 37 -12.63 -20.17 -1.47
N THR A 38 -13.35 -19.70 -0.45
CA THR A 38 -12.76 -19.50 0.88
C THR A 38 -12.48 -20.81 1.60
N GLY A 39 -13.32 -21.83 1.38
CA GLY A 39 -13.09 -23.20 1.81
C GLY A 39 -11.83 -23.79 1.16
N GLU A 40 -11.76 -23.80 -0.17
CA GLU A 40 -10.60 -24.33 -0.92
C GLU A 40 -9.29 -23.64 -0.51
N ARG A 41 -9.30 -22.31 -0.34
CA ARG A 41 -8.12 -21.55 0.10
C ARG A 41 -7.69 -21.91 1.52
N SER A 42 -8.65 -22.16 2.41
CA SER A 42 -8.35 -22.62 3.78
C SER A 42 -7.73 -24.01 3.78
N GLU A 43 -8.27 -24.93 2.96
CA GLU A 43 -7.70 -26.26 2.78
C GLU A 43 -6.30 -26.22 2.16
N TRP A 44 -6.11 -25.38 1.14
CA TRP A 44 -4.81 -25.17 0.52
C TRP A 44 -3.78 -24.67 1.53
N ARG A 45 -4.12 -23.70 2.40
CA ARG A 45 -3.21 -23.25 3.46
C ARG A 45 -2.81 -24.37 4.41
N LYS A 46 -3.78 -25.18 4.87
CA LYS A 46 -3.51 -26.34 5.72
C LYS A 46 -2.57 -27.34 5.03
N LYS A 47 -2.74 -27.56 3.72
CA LYS A 47 -1.83 -28.43 2.95
C LYS A 47 -0.42 -27.87 2.92
N ILE A 48 -0.25 -26.56 2.71
CA ILE A 48 1.07 -25.90 2.75
C ILE A 48 1.68 -25.95 4.16
N GLU A 49 0.90 -25.68 5.21
CA GLU A 49 1.33 -25.78 6.62
C GLU A 49 1.83 -27.19 6.95
N ASN A 50 1.05 -28.22 6.62
CA ASN A 50 1.47 -29.62 6.80
C ASN A 50 2.75 -29.95 6.01
N ILE A 51 2.89 -29.43 4.79
CA ILE A 51 4.12 -29.62 3.99
C ILE A 51 5.32 -28.98 4.68
N ILE A 52 5.17 -27.79 5.27
CA ILE A 52 6.25 -27.13 6.02
C ILE A 52 6.66 -28.00 7.21
N GLU A 53 5.71 -28.46 8.02
CA GLU A 53 5.97 -29.33 9.19
C GLU A 53 6.71 -30.62 8.79
N GLU A 54 6.30 -31.25 7.69
CA GLU A 54 6.94 -32.45 7.16
C GLU A 54 8.34 -32.18 6.58
N LEU A 55 8.56 -31.03 5.94
CA LEU A 55 9.89 -30.64 5.44
C LEU A 55 10.88 -30.42 6.58
N GLU A 56 10.42 -29.87 7.72
CA GLU A 56 11.25 -29.66 8.91
C GLU A 56 11.61 -30.96 9.63
N GLY A 57 10.69 -31.95 9.66
CA GLY A 57 10.87 -33.19 10.42
C GLY A 57 11.40 -34.39 9.62
N SER A 58 11.41 -34.36 8.29
CA SER A 58 11.73 -35.52 7.46
C SER A 58 13.23 -35.66 7.13
N SER A 59 13.69 -36.92 7.07
CA SER A 59 15.02 -37.29 6.57
C SER A 59 15.07 -37.47 5.05
N SER A 60 13.90 -37.61 4.40
CA SER A 60 13.74 -37.68 2.94
C SER A 60 12.60 -36.79 2.48
N HIS A 61 12.92 -35.83 1.61
CA HIS A 61 12.03 -34.77 1.19
C HIS A 61 11.33 -35.04 -0.15
N GLU A 62 11.73 -36.05 -0.93
CA GLU A 62 11.23 -36.26 -2.31
C GLU A 62 9.70 -36.36 -2.40
N GLY A 63 9.09 -37.19 -1.54
CA GLY A 63 7.63 -37.36 -1.51
C GLY A 63 6.89 -36.09 -1.06
N VAL A 64 7.50 -35.32 -0.14
CA VAL A 64 6.95 -34.06 0.36
C VAL A 64 7.02 -32.98 -0.72
N LEU A 65 8.14 -32.88 -1.43
CA LEU A 65 8.33 -31.95 -2.55
C LEU A 65 7.41 -32.27 -3.73
N ALA A 66 7.15 -33.55 -4.01
CA ALA A 66 6.18 -33.95 -5.04
C ALA A 66 4.77 -33.42 -4.72
N ARG A 67 4.34 -33.49 -3.45
CA ARG A 67 3.08 -32.87 -3.00
C ARG A 67 3.13 -31.35 -3.10
N LEU A 68 4.24 -30.73 -2.70
CA LEU A 68 4.40 -29.27 -2.77
C LEU A 68 4.23 -28.74 -4.19
N LYS A 69 4.82 -29.40 -5.19
CA LYS A 69 4.71 -29.04 -6.60
C LYS A 69 3.26 -28.98 -7.09
N SER A 70 2.35 -29.75 -6.48
CA SER A 70 0.92 -29.71 -6.82
C SER A 70 0.14 -28.60 -6.10
N GLN A 71 0.75 -27.91 -5.13
CA GLN A 71 0.10 -26.84 -4.37
C GLN A 71 0.58 -25.44 -4.77
N ILE A 72 1.75 -25.31 -5.41
CA ILE A 72 2.30 -24.02 -5.86
C ILE A 72 1.94 -23.73 -7.31
N ASN A 73 2.10 -22.47 -7.73
CA ASN A 73 1.73 -22.02 -9.07
C ASN A 73 2.59 -22.69 -10.16
N PRO A 74 2.01 -23.48 -11.08
CA PRO A 74 2.78 -24.16 -12.12
C PRO A 74 3.39 -23.19 -13.15
N TYR A 75 2.85 -21.98 -13.31
CA TYR A 75 3.38 -20.97 -14.23
C TYR A 75 4.76 -20.42 -13.80
N GLY A 76 5.23 -20.75 -12.60
CA GLY A 76 6.58 -20.41 -12.14
C GLY A 76 7.65 -21.38 -12.59
N TYR A 77 7.27 -22.54 -13.12
CA TYR A 77 8.21 -23.58 -13.49
C TYR A 77 9.11 -23.13 -14.64
N ASN A 78 10.43 -23.23 -14.42
CA ASN A 78 11.47 -22.99 -15.43
C ASN A 78 11.33 -21.63 -16.18
N LEU A 79 11.08 -20.55 -15.45
CA LEU A 79 11.05 -19.21 -16.03
C LEU A 79 12.46 -18.73 -16.42
N GLU A 80 12.62 -18.33 -17.68
CA GLU A 80 13.87 -17.76 -18.20
C GLU A 80 14.21 -16.41 -17.54
N ILE A 81 13.22 -15.54 -17.36
CA ILE A 81 13.39 -14.20 -16.81
C ILE A 81 13.18 -14.23 -15.28
N LYS A 82 14.28 -14.27 -14.54
CA LYS A 82 14.29 -14.33 -13.06
C LYS A 82 14.34 -12.94 -12.41
N ASN A 83 14.04 -12.87 -11.11
CA ASN A 83 14.11 -11.65 -10.28
C ASN A 83 13.21 -10.49 -10.73
N THR A 84 12.08 -10.80 -11.35
CA THR A 84 11.05 -9.82 -11.72
C THR A 84 9.80 -10.00 -10.87
N LYS A 85 8.94 -8.98 -10.81
CA LYS A 85 7.62 -9.09 -10.15
C LYS A 85 6.83 -10.29 -10.65
N SER A 86 6.79 -10.50 -11.97
CA SER A 86 6.08 -11.65 -12.54
C SER A 86 6.71 -12.98 -12.13
N TYR A 87 8.03 -13.06 -11.98
CA TYR A 87 8.72 -14.26 -11.55
C TYR A 87 8.35 -14.63 -10.11
N PHE A 88 8.37 -13.66 -9.20
CA PHE A 88 8.03 -13.89 -7.80
C PHE A 88 6.55 -14.24 -7.62
N MET A 89 5.65 -13.56 -8.32
CA MET A 89 4.20 -13.80 -8.25
C MET A 89 3.73 -15.12 -8.87
N LYS A 90 4.61 -15.77 -9.63
CA LYS A 90 4.34 -17.10 -10.20
C LYS A 90 5.00 -18.22 -9.40
N ASP A 91 5.52 -17.95 -8.21
CA ASP A 91 6.25 -18.92 -7.37
C ASP A 91 7.57 -19.43 -8.01
N GLY A 92 8.13 -18.71 -8.98
CA GLY A 92 9.37 -19.14 -9.66
C GLY A 92 10.56 -19.32 -8.71
N HIS A 93 10.63 -18.49 -7.66
CA HIS A 93 11.64 -18.59 -6.61
C HIS A 93 11.48 -19.84 -5.72
N ILE A 94 10.27 -20.36 -5.55
CA ILE A 94 10.00 -21.62 -4.84
C ILE A 94 10.37 -22.79 -5.76
N TRP A 95 10.02 -22.72 -7.05
CA TRP A 95 10.44 -23.73 -8.02
C TRP A 95 11.96 -23.89 -8.11
N ASP A 96 12.68 -22.77 -8.15
CA ASP A 96 14.13 -22.75 -8.15
C ASP A 96 14.72 -23.33 -6.84
N SER A 97 14.18 -22.98 -5.67
CA SER A 97 14.68 -23.51 -4.40
C SER A 97 14.47 -25.02 -4.26
N ILE A 98 13.36 -25.54 -4.79
CA ILE A 98 13.08 -26.99 -4.87
C ILE A 98 14.08 -27.68 -5.82
N ALA A 99 14.32 -27.11 -7.00
CA ALA A 99 15.25 -27.68 -7.98
C ALA A 99 16.70 -27.69 -7.47
N ASP A 100 17.09 -26.66 -6.71
CA ASP A 100 18.41 -26.55 -6.09
C ASP A 100 18.58 -27.42 -4.83
N GLY A 101 17.53 -28.09 -4.35
CA GLY A 101 17.55 -28.87 -3.11
C GLY A 101 17.74 -28.02 -1.84
N LYS A 102 17.38 -26.73 -1.88
CA LYS A 102 17.51 -25.80 -0.75
C LYS A 102 16.23 -25.82 0.08
N TYR A 103 16.13 -26.79 0.97
CA TYR A 103 14.91 -27.02 1.75
C TYR A 103 14.61 -25.90 2.75
N GLU A 104 15.64 -25.36 3.43
CA GLU A 104 15.46 -24.22 4.34
C GLU A 104 14.94 -22.96 3.61
N ASP A 105 15.49 -22.66 2.42
CA ASP A 105 15.01 -21.55 1.58
C ASP A 105 13.56 -21.79 1.14
N THR A 106 13.23 -23.03 0.79
CA THR A 106 11.87 -23.43 0.38
C THR A 106 10.88 -23.22 1.52
N ILE A 107 11.19 -23.69 2.73
CA ILE A 107 10.36 -23.48 3.92
C ILE A 107 10.13 -21.99 4.14
N TYR A 108 11.18 -21.18 4.15
CA TYR A 108 11.08 -19.73 4.32
C TYR A 108 10.15 -19.08 3.28
N PHE A 109 10.25 -19.47 2.01
CA PHE A 109 9.38 -18.93 0.96
C PHE A 109 7.92 -19.36 1.11
N LEU A 110 7.66 -20.58 1.61
CA LEU A 110 6.29 -21.05 1.88
C LEU A 110 5.66 -20.31 3.07
N GLU A 111 6.41 -20.09 4.15
CA GLU A 111 5.94 -19.26 5.28
C GLU A 111 5.59 -17.84 4.80
N LEU A 112 6.46 -17.27 3.95
CA LEU A 112 6.25 -15.95 3.38
C LEU A 112 5.03 -15.92 2.44
N LEU A 113 4.81 -16.99 1.67
CA LEU A 113 3.64 -17.16 0.81
C LEU A 113 2.34 -17.22 1.65
N LEU A 114 2.33 -17.99 2.74
CA LEU A 114 1.20 -18.04 3.68
C LEU A 114 0.91 -16.67 4.31
N LYS A 115 1.97 -15.96 4.71
CA LYS A 115 1.86 -14.60 5.26
C LYS A 115 1.31 -13.62 4.22
N TYR A 116 1.80 -13.68 2.99
CA TYR A 116 1.29 -12.88 1.88
C TYR A 116 -0.19 -13.15 1.63
N ASP A 117 -0.58 -14.43 1.58
CA ASP A 117 -1.96 -14.84 1.36
C ASP A 117 -2.90 -14.33 2.47
N TRP A 118 -2.43 -14.34 3.72
CA TRP A 118 -3.15 -13.77 4.87
C TRP A 118 -3.35 -12.26 4.77
N GLU A 119 -2.27 -11.50 4.50
CA GLU A 119 -2.36 -10.05 4.39
C GLU A 119 -3.22 -9.63 3.19
N ARG A 120 -3.10 -10.35 2.07
CA ARG A 120 -3.95 -10.16 0.89
C ARG A 120 -5.43 -10.33 1.21
N ARG A 121 -5.81 -11.34 2.01
CA ARG A 121 -7.22 -11.53 2.45
C ARG A 121 -7.76 -10.36 3.26
N LYS A 122 -6.97 -9.80 4.18
CA LYS A 122 -7.37 -8.58 4.90
C LYS A 122 -7.56 -7.39 3.97
N GLN A 123 -6.80 -7.35 2.87
CA GLN A 123 -6.92 -6.31 1.86
C GLN A 123 -8.18 -6.50 1.01
N GLU A 124 -8.42 -7.71 0.53
CA GLU A 124 -9.60 -8.08 -0.26
C GLU A 124 -10.90 -7.71 0.48
N SER A 125 -10.98 -7.99 1.80
CA SER A 125 -12.14 -7.62 2.59
C SER A 125 -12.31 -6.09 2.69
N LYS A 126 -11.23 -5.34 2.96
CA LYS A 126 -11.27 -3.87 2.98
C LYS A 126 -11.67 -3.27 1.63
N PHE A 127 -11.19 -3.87 0.53
CA PHE A 127 -11.48 -3.42 -0.82
C PHE A 127 -12.92 -3.66 -1.23
N GLN A 128 -13.55 -4.74 -0.77
CA GLN A 128 -14.96 -4.98 -1.06
C GLN A 128 -15.83 -3.83 -0.56
N TYR A 129 -15.64 -3.39 0.69
CA TYR A 129 -16.37 -2.23 1.24
C TYR A 129 -16.01 -0.92 0.53
N SER A 130 -14.71 -0.70 0.29
CA SER A 130 -14.22 0.53 -0.35
C SER A 130 -14.77 0.70 -1.78
N THR A 131 -14.84 -0.39 -2.54
CA THR A 131 -15.38 -0.40 -3.91
C THR A 131 -16.87 -0.09 -3.93
N VAL A 132 -17.64 -0.65 -2.98
CA VAL A 132 -19.09 -0.39 -2.86
C VAL A 132 -19.34 1.08 -2.49
N LEU A 133 -18.60 1.62 -1.52
CA LEU A 133 -18.72 3.03 -1.12
C LEU A 133 -18.38 3.98 -2.26
N LEU A 134 -17.31 3.69 -3.02
CA LEU A 134 -16.95 4.46 -4.21
C LEU A 134 -18.08 4.45 -5.25
N ARG A 135 -18.71 3.30 -5.52
CA ARG A 135 -19.83 3.22 -6.46
C ARG A 135 -21.06 4.00 -5.99
N ILE A 136 -21.37 3.97 -4.69
CA ILE A 136 -22.47 4.77 -4.13
C ILE A 136 -22.20 6.26 -4.32
N PHE A 137 -20.96 6.70 -4.02
CA PHE A 137 -20.57 8.09 -4.22
C PHE A 137 -20.61 8.51 -5.69
N GLN A 138 -20.20 7.63 -6.61
CA GLN A 138 -20.28 7.86 -8.06
C GLN A 138 -21.72 8.04 -8.54
N ILE A 139 -22.63 7.18 -8.07
CA ILE A 139 -24.05 7.28 -8.41
C ILE A 139 -24.62 8.60 -7.87
N PHE A 140 -24.32 8.94 -6.62
CA PHE A 140 -24.74 10.21 -6.02
C PHE A 140 -24.22 11.41 -6.81
N LEU A 141 -22.92 11.42 -7.16
CA LEU A 141 -22.31 12.48 -7.94
C LEU A 141 -22.93 12.58 -9.34
N GLY A 142 -23.18 11.45 -10.00
CA GLY A 142 -23.84 11.42 -11.31
C GLY A 142 -25.27 11.97 -11.29
N VAL A 143 -26.08 11.57 -10.29
CA VAL A 143 -27.43 12.13 -10.10
C VAL A 143 -27.36 13.63 -9.80
N PHE A 144 -26.40 14.06 -8.99
CA PHE A 144 -26.16 15.46 -8.70
C PHE A 144 -25.80 16.26 -9.96
N THR A 145 -24.92 15.72 -10.82
CA THR A 145 -24.56 16.35 -12.10
C THR A 145 -25.75 16.47 -13.04
N LEU A 146 -26.61 15.45 -13.12
CA LEU A 146 -27.84 15.50 -13.92
C LEU A 146 -28.81 16.57 -13.40
N TYR A 147 -28.96 16.67 -12.09
CA TYR A 147 -29.80 17.69 -11.47
C TYR A 147 -29.28 19.12 -11.73
N LEU A 148 -27.97 19.33 -11.61
CA LEU A 148 -27.35 20.62 -11.97
C LEU A 148 -27.53 20.95 -13.45
N SER A 149 -27.41 19.95 -14.33
CA SER A 149 -27.62 20.13 -15.76
C SER A 149 -29.06 20.59 -16.06
N TYR A 150 -30.05 20.05 -15.34
CA TYR A 150 -31.43 20.49 -15.43
C TYR A 150 -31.60 21.96 -14.99
N LEU A 151 -31.01 22.36 -13.86
CA LEU A 151 -31.08 23.75 -13.39
C LEU A 151 -30.42 24.73 -14.36
N VAL A 152 -29.24 24.39 -14.88
CA VAL A 152 -28.52 25.23 -15.86
C VAL A 152 -29.29 25.33 -17.18
N ALA A 153 -29.93 24.23 -17.62
CA ALA A 153 -30.71 24.22 -18.85
C ALA A 153 -31.96 25.13 -18.81
N GLN A 154 -32.53 25.38 -17.62
CA GLN A 154 -33.63 26.34 -17.47
C GLN A 154 -33.18 27.79 -17.74
N ASP A 155 -31.91 28.10 -17.55
CA ASP A 155 -31.30 29.42 -17.77
C ASP A 155 -30.62 29.54 -19.15
N LEU A 156 -30.87 28.59 -20.06
CA LEU A 156 -30.19 28.49 -21.36
C LEU A 156 -30.54 29.63 -22.32
N THR A 157 -31.75 30.17 -22.22
CA THR A 157 -32.25 31.20 -23.13
C THR A 157 -31.71 32.60 -22.84
N HIS A 158 -31.03 32.80 -21.70
CA HIS A 158 -30.69 34.13 -21.20
C HIS A 158 -29.18 34.42 -21.13
N ASN A 159 -28.30 33.41 -21.19
CA ASN A 159 -26.90 33.60 -20.82
C ASN A 159 -25.91 32.72 -21.63
N LEU A 160 -24.80 33.31 -22.11
CA LEU A 160 -23.71 32.55 -22.75
C LEU A 160 -23.01 31.61 -21.74
N TRP A 161 -22.98 32.00 -20.45
CA TRP A 161 -22.36 31.21 -19.39
C TRP A 161 -23.07 29.88 -19.13
N SER A 162 -24.39 29.82 -19.31
CA SER A 162 -25.14 28.57 -19.09
C SER A 162 -24.80 27.53 -20.17
N GLN A 163 -24.49 27.95 -21.39
CA GLN A 163 -23.99 27.05 -22.45
C GLN A 163 -22.62 26.46 -22.10
N VAL A 164 -21.69 27.29 -21.61
CA VAL A 164 -20.35 26.85 -21.19
C VAL A 164 -20.46 25.90 -19.98
N ALA A 165 -21.29 26.24 -19.00
CA ALA A 165 -21.54 25.41 -17.83
C ALA A 165 -22.11 24.04 -18.21
N LEU A 166 -23.05 23.99 -19.15
CA LEU A 166 -23.61 22.74 -19.64
C LEU A 166 -22.55 21.87 -20.34
N GLY A 167 -21.68 22.47 -21.15
CA GLY A 167 -20.52 21.79 -21.75
C GLY A 167 -19.59 21.18 -20.69
N LEU A 168 -19.26 21.93 -19.63
CA LEU A 168 -18.43 21.42 -18.53
C LEU A 168 -19.11 20.29 -17.73
N LEU A 169 -20.43 20.36 -17.53
CA LEU A 169 -21.19 19.29 -16.89
C LEU A 169 -21.20 18.01 -17.75
N THR A 170 -21.31 18.13 -19.08
CA THR A 170 -21.24 16.96 -19.98
C THR A 170 -19.89 16.27 -19.92
N LEU A 171 -18.78 17.02 -19.89
CA LEU A 171 -17.44 16.47 -19.68
C LEU A 171 -17.30 15.82 -18.30
N SER A 172 -17.93 16.39 -17.28
CA SER A 172 -17.95 15.83 -15.93
C SER A 172 -18.68 14.49 -15.87
N ILE A 173 -19.82 14.35 -16.55
CA ILE A 173 -20.55 13.07 -16.66
C ILE A 173 -19.67 12.02 -17.33
N LEU A 174 -19.04 12.36 -18.46
CA LEU A 174 -18.14 11.43 -19.17
C LEU A 174 -16.98 10.97 -18.27
N ALA A 175 -16.35 11.89 -17.55
CA ALA A 175 -15.28 11.56 -16.62
C ALA A 175 -15.77 10.63 -15.48
N ILE A 176 -16.94 10.89 -14.89
CA ILE A 176 -17.54 10.05 -13.84
C ILE A 176 -17.80 8.63 -14.37
N MET A 177 -18.34 8.49 -15.59
CA MET A 177 -18.58 7.18 -16.20
C MET A 177 -17.28 6.40 -16.44
N LEU A 178 -16.17 7.08 -16.75
CA LEU A 178 -14.87 6.46 -17.01
C LEU A 178 -14.10 6.05 -15.75
N GLN A 179 -14.48 6.53 -14.56
CA GLN A 179 -13.73 6.26 -13.33
C GLN A 179 -13.59 4.77 -13.01
N GLY A 180 -14.63 3.96 -13.25
CA GLY A 180 -14.59 2.51 -13.01
C GLY A 180 -13.53 1.82 -13.88
N PHE A 181 -13.49 2.16 -15.16
CA PHE A 181 -12.49 1.67 -16.10
C PHE A 181 -11.07 2.09 -15.70
N VAL A 182 -10.87 3.35 -15.31
CA VAL A 182 -9.56 3.87 -14.87
C VAL A 182 -9.05 3.10 -13.65
N ILE A 183 -9.93 2.84 -12.67
CA ILE A 183 -9.60 2.03 -11.50
C ILE A 183 -9.15 0.62 -11.90
N ASP A 184 -9.90 -0.05 -12.78
CA ASP A 184 -9.61 -1.42 -13.18
C ASP A 184 -8.27 -1.51 -13.94
N VAL A 185 -7.99 -0.55 -14.84
CA VAL A 185 -6.70 -0.45 -15.54
C VAL A 185 -5.54 -0.25 -14.56
N LEU A 186 -5.68 0.69 -13.62
CA LEU A 186 -4.64 0.97 -12.62
C LEU A 186 -4.45 -0.18 -11.63
N ARG A 187 -5.47 -1.01 -11.41
CA ARG A 187 -5.38 -2.20 -10.56
C ARG A 187 -4.62 -3.34 -11.26
N ILE A 188 -4.88 -3.55 -12.55
CA ILE A 188 -4.22 -4.62 -13.33
C ILE A 188 -2.75 -4.28 -13.55
N ASN A 189 -2.46 -3.03 -13.90
CA ASN A 189 -1.09 -2.56 -14.14
C ASN A 189 -0.78 -1.31 -13.32
N PRO A 190 -0.56 -1.46 -12.00
CA PRO A 190 -0.28 -0.33 -11.14
C PRO A 190 1.06 0.31 -11.55
N SER A 191 1.00 1.58 -11.94
CA SER A 191 2.22 2.34 -12.20
C SER A 191 3.09 2.37 -10.94
N ARG A 192 4.41 2.21 -11.10
CA ARG A 192 5.37 2.41 -10.01
C ARG A 192 5.55 3.89 -9.67
N ASN A 193 5.13 4.79 -10.55
CA ASN A 193 5.25 6.23 -10.37
C ASN A 193 4.00 6.78 -9.68
N ASP A 194 4.14 7.18 -8.42
CA ASP A 194 3.02 7.73 -7.65
C ASP A 194 2.47 9.03 -8.25
N LYS A 195 3.29 9.80 -9.00
CA LYS A 195 2.82 10.99 -9.70
C LYS A 195 1.80 10.68 -10.79
N GLU A 196 1.98 9.57 -11.52
CA GLU A 196 1.03 9.16 -12.55
C GLU A 196 -0.32 8.79 -11.95
N LYS A 197 -0.33 8.03 -10.84
CA LYS A 197 -1.55 7.71 -10.09
C LYS A 197 -2.29 8.97 -9.63
N MET A 198 -1.55 9.98 -9.19
CA MET A 198 -2.13 11.27 -8.79
C MET A 198 -2.72 12.03 -9.96
N TRP A 199 -2.11 12.00 -11.15
CA TRP A 199 -2.70 12.64 -12.33
C TRP A 199 -4.02 11.99 -12.75
N PHE A 200 -4.11 10.66 -12.75
CA PHE A 200 -5.37 9.96 -12.99
C PHE A 200 -6.45 10.34 -11.95
N PHE A 201 -6.07 10.45 -10.68
CA PHE A 201 -6.96 10.94 -9.64
C PHE A 201 -7.46 12.35 -9.94
N ILE A 202 -6.55 13.28 -10.25
CA ILE A 202 -6.91 14.68 -10.50
C ILE A 202 -7.87 14.80 -11.69
N ILE A 203 -7.56 14.13 -12.80
CA ILE A 203 -8.33 14.24 -14.05
C ILE A 203 -9.73 13.62 -13.90
N PHE A 204 -9.82 12.40 -13.37
CA PHE A 204 -11.09 11.65 -13.37
C PHE A 204 -11.92 11.81 -12.10
N PHE A 205 -11.32 12.19 -10.96
CA PHE A 205 -12.00 12.21 -9.67
C PHE A 205 -12.15 13.64 -9.15
N VAL A 206 -11.06 14.41 -9.11
CA VAL A 206 -11.06 15.77 -8.56
C VAL A 206 -11.75 16.74 -9.51
N THR A 207 -11.37 16.74 -10.79
CA THR A 207 -11.86 17.72 -11.78
C THR A 207 -13.39 17.70 -11.92
N PRO A 208 -14.05 16.52 -12.09
CA PRO A 208 -15.52 16.48 -12.21
C PRO A 208 -16.21 16.95 -10.94
N TYR A 209 -15.66 16.62 -9.77
CA TYR A 209 -16.19 17.08 -8.49
C TYR A 209 -16.15 18.60 -8.37
N PHE A 210 -14.98 19.20 -8.67
CA PHE A 210 -14.79 20.64 -8.61
C PHE A 210 -15.71 21.37 -9.59
N VAL A 211 -15.85 20.88 -10.83
CA VAL A 211 -16.78 21.47 -11.82
C VAL A 211 -18.22 21.48 -11.28
N ASN A 212 -18.69 20.34 -10.76
CA ASN A 212 -20.02 20.23 -10.17
C ASN A 212 -20.22 21.18 -8.99
N LEU A 213 -19.22 21.29 -8.11
CA LEU A 213 -19.29 22.17 -6.94
C LEU A 213 -19.32 23.65 -7.35
N SER A 214 -18.45 24.07 -8.26
CA SER A 214 -18.38 25.45 -8.75
C SER A 214 -19.69 25.89 -9.40
N ILE A 215 -20.29 25.03 -10.24
CA ILE A 215 -21.58 25.32 -10.86
C ILE A 215 -22.71 25.28 -9.82
N GLY A 216 -22.65 24.34 -8.87
CA GLY A 216 -23.60 24.25 -7.77
C GLY A 216 -23.66 25.51 -6.90
N ILE A 217 -22.53 26.16 -6.61
CA ILE A 217 -22.49 27.43 -5.87
C ILE A 217 -23.25 28.55 -6.60
N ILE A 218 -23.20 28.57 -7.94
CA ILE A 218 -23.87 29.60 -8.75
C ILE A 218 -25.38 29.34 -8.80
N TYR A 219 -25.78 28.10 -9.07
CA TYR A 219 -27.17 27.76 -9.43
C TYR A 219 -28.01 27.20 -8.27
N MET A 220 -27.42 26.77 -7.14
CA MET A 220 -28.17 26.28 -5.98
C MET A 220 -28.10 27.22 -4.80
N ASP A 221 -29.26 27.66 -4.30
CA ASP A 221 -29.34 28.54 -3.14
C ASP A 221 -28.73 27.93 -1.87
N LEU A 222 -28.83 26.61 -1.70
CA LEU A 222 -28.22 25.89 -0.58
C LEU A 222 -26.69 26.07 -0.54
N LEU A 223 -26.02 26.03 -1.70
CA LEU A 223 -24.56 26.11 -1.81
C LEU A 223 -24.04 27.54 -1.86
N LYS A 224 -24.91 28.56 -1.97
CA LYS A 224 -24.52 29.97 -1.80
C LYS A 224 -24.11 30.29 -0.37
N ASN A 225 -24.58 29.50 0.61
CA ASN A 225 -24.13 29.63 2.00
C ASN A 225 -22.66 29.17 2.13
N THR A 226 -21.79 30.10 2.53
CA THR A 226 -20.33 29.89 2.63
C THR A 226 -19.94 28.75 3.56
N SER A 227 -20.68 28.55 4.66
CA SER A 227 -20.43 27.44 5.59
C SER A 227 -20.74 26.08 4.95
N ILE A 228 -21.84 26.00 4.20
CA ILE A 228 -22.25 24.76 3.52
C ILE A 228 -21.29 24.46 2.35
N ALA A 229 -20.90 25.48 1.59
CA ALA A 229 -19.90 25.38 0.52
C ALA A 229 -18.53 24.95 1.05
N SER A 230 -18.17 25.32 2.29
CA SER A 230 -16.91 24.88 2.90
C SER A 230 -16.96 23.40 3.29
N ILE A 231 -18.09 22.95 3.85
CA ILE A 231 -18.30 21.55 4.24
C ILE A 231 -18.32 20.63 3.02
N SER A 232 -18.85 21.10 1.89
CA SER A 232 -18.88 20.32 0.66
C SER A 232 -17.49 20.09 0.05
N PHE A 233 -16.38 20.57 0.60
CA PHE A 233 -15.05 20.10 0.20
C PHE A 233 -14.62 18.81 0.90
N LEU A 234 -15.13 18.50 2.10
CA LEU A 234 -14.74 17.30 2.87
C LEU A 234 -14.86 15.97 2.10
N PRO A 235 -15.90 15.74 1.27
CA PRO A 235 -16.01 14.50 0.51
C PRO A 235 -14.83 14.22 -0.42
N ILE A 236 -14.09 15.24 -0.89
CA ILE A 236 -12.94 15.01 -1.78
C ILE A 236 -11.78 14.31 -1.08
N CYS A 237 -11.51 14.65 0.17
CA CYS A 237 -10.47 14.01 0.97
C CYS A 237 -10.81 12.55 1.25
N ILE A 238 -12.10 12.28 1.51
CA ILE A 238 -12.62 10.92 1.67
C ILE A 238 -12.47 10.15 0.36
N TYR A 239 -12.75 10.80 -0.77
CA TYR A 239 -12.66 10.21 -2.10
C TYR A 239 -11.23 9.87 -2.50
N GLU A 240 -10.26 10.74 -2.20
CA GLU A 240 -8.83 10.50 -2.35
C GLU A 240 -8.38 9.28 -1.54
N PHE A 241 -8.77 9.23 -0.27
CA PHE A 241 -8.42 8.11 0.61
C PHE A 241 -8.89 6.77 0.04
N PHE A 242 -10.14 6.69 -0.42
CA PHE A 242 -10.68 5.46 -1.01
C PHE A 242 -10.01 5.08 -2.34
N TYR A 243 -9.70 6.06 -3.19
CA TYR A 243 -8.98 5.85 -4.44
C TYR A 243 -7.58 5.27 -4.19
N LEU A 244 -6.80 5.90 -3.31
CA LEU A 244 -5.44 5.46 -2.97
C LEU A 244 -5.43 4.09 -2.31
N LEU A 245 -6.40 3.82 -1.45
CA LEU A 245 -6.58 2.50 -0.86
C LEU A 245 -6.69 1.46 -1.99
N LEU A 246 -7.62 1.66 -2.94
CA LEU A 246 -7.94 0.71 -4.00
C LEU A 246 -6.78 0.41 -4.96
N ILE A 247 -5.91 1.38 -5.23
CA ILE A 247 -4.77 1.25 -6.15
C ILE A 247 -3.49 0.76 -5.46
N SER A 248 -3.47 0.74 -4.12
CA SER A 248 -2.30 0.33 -3.37
C SER A 248 -2.07 -1.18 -3.45
N ASN A 249 -1.18 -1.64 -4.33
CA ASN A 249 -0.66 -3.03 -4.34
C ASN A 249 0.49 -3.23 -3.33
N ARG A 250 0.45 -2.52 -2.19
CA ARG A 250 1.53 -2.54 -1.20
C ARG A 250 1.90 -3.94 -0.72
N ILE A 251 0.91 -4.83 -0.59
CA ILE A 251 1.12 -6.19 -0.07
C ILE A 251 1.97 -7.02 -1.03
N GLU A 252 1.73 -6.91 -2.34
CA GLU A 252 2.53 -7.54 -3.38
C GLU A 252 3.98 -7.06 -3.35
N ASP A 253 4.17 -5.75 -3.23
CA ASP A 253 5.49 -5.14 -3.23
C ASP A 253 6.27 -5.41 -1.92
N ASP A 254 5.57 -5.57 -0.79
CA ASP A 254 6.17 -5.96 0.49
C ASP A 254 6.60 -7.45 0.45
N TYR A 255 5.78 -8.33 -0.13
CA TYR A 255 6.11 -9.74 -0.38
C TYR A 255 7.36 -9.88 -1.26
N ILE A 256 7.37 -9.21 -2.43
CA ILE A 256 8.51 -9.23 -3.36
C ILE A 256 9.77 -8.69 -2.69
N ARG A 257 9.68 -7.58 -1.94
CA ARG A 257 10.84 -7.04 -1.21
C ARG A 257 11.39 -8.00 -0.17
N ALA A 258 10.55 -8.77 0.50
CA ALA A 258 11.01 -9.76 1.47
C ALA A 258 11.83 -10.86 0.77
N ILE A 259 11.35 -11.38 -0.37
CA ILE A 259 12.10 -12.36 -1.18
C ILE A 259 13.41 -11.75 -1.69
N GLU A 260 13.36 -10.55 -2.28
CA GLU A 260 14.56 -9.88 -2.80
C GLU A 260 15.61 -9.64 -1.72
N ARG A 261 15.19 -9.31 -0.49
CA ARG A 261 16.09 -9.15 0.67
C ARG A 261 16.71 -10.47 1.10
N PHE A 262 15.96 -11.55 1.07
CA PHE A 262 16.47 -12.89 1.37
C PHE A 262 17.50 -13.33 0.34
N LEU A 263 17.19 -13.17 -0.96
CA LEU A 263 18.09 -13.51 -2.07
C LEU A 263 19.34 -12.62 -2.11
N LYS A 264 19.22 -11.33 -1.78
CA LYS A 264 20.37 -10.43 -1.56
C LYS A 264 21.03 -10.74 -0.21
N LYS A 265 21.84 -11.81 -0.15
CA LYS A 265 22.77 -12.00 0.98
C LYS A 265 23.54 -10.69 1.21
N PRO A 266 23.53 -10.12 2.43
CA PRO A 266 24.19 -8.86 2.67
C PRO A 266 25.68 -9.03 2.43
N SER A 267 26.26 -8.18 1.57
CA SER A 267 27.72 -8.07 1.52
C SER A 267 28.24 -7.79 2.93
N VAL A 268 29.44 -8.29 3.26
CA VAL A 268 30.05 -8.15 4.59
C VAL A 268 30.11 -6.68 5.06
N ASN A 269 30.16 -5.74 4.11
CA ASN A 269 30.12 -4.30 4.40
C ASN A 269 28.71 -3.80 4.75
N ASN A 270 27.66 -4.27 4.08
CA ASN A 270 26.27 -3.91 4.39
C ASN A 270 25.81 -4.47 5.74
N SER A 271 26.27 -5.67 6.14
CA SER A 271 25.94 -6.25 7.45
C SER A 271 26.62 -5.51 8.62
N LYS A 272 27.83 -4.98 8.41
CA LYS A 272 28.50 -4.08 9.38
C LYS A 272 27.78 -2.73 9.48
N ALA A 273 27.37 -2.16 8.35
CA ALA A 273 26.63 -0.90 8.32
C ALA A 273 25.25 -1.02 8.99
N SER A 274 24.51 -2.10 8.73
CA SER A 274 23.20 -2.35 9.36
C SER A 274 23.33 -2.63 10.86
N ARG A 275 24.34 -3.39 11.30
CA ARG A 275 24.66 -3.55 12.74
C ARG A 275 24.93 -2.22 13.41
N LEU A 276 25.77 -1.38 12.79
CA LEU A 276 26.08 -0.05 13.32
C LEU A 276 24.84 0.83 13.42
N ASN A 277 23.97 0.80 12.41
CA ASN A 277 22.72 1.57 12.41
C ASN A 277 21.75 1.09 13.49
N ASN A 278 21.60 -0.23 13.65
CA ASN A 278 20.79 -0.82 14.72
C ASN A 278 21.36 -0.49 16.11
N ASP A 279 22.68 -0.47 16.26
CA ASP A 279 23.33 -0.04 17.49
C ASP A 279 23.08 1.45 17.78
N ILE A 280 23.10 2.31 16.77
CA ILE A 280 22.74 3.73 16.89
C ILE A 280 21.28 3.87 17.35
N ILE A 281 20.33 3.22 16.68
CA ILE A 281 18.90 3.26 17.04
C ILE A 281 18.68 2.73 18.47
N ARG A 282 19.37 1.64 18.85
CA ARG A 282 19.32 1.09 20.21
C ARG A 282 19.89 2.03 21.26
N LEU A 283 20.94 2.78 20.91
CA LEU A 283 21.53 3.77 21.80
C LEU A 283 20.65 5.02 21.88
N GLU A 284 20.10 5.50 20.76
CA GLU A 284 19.13 6.59 20.71
C GLU A 284 17.89 6.26 21.54
N SER A 285 17.29 5.08 21.35
CA SER A 285 16.15 4.65 22.15
C SER A 285 16.48 4.54 23.64
N LYS A 286 17.70 4.12 23.99
CA LYS A 286 18.19 4.19 25.38
C LYS A 286 18.28 5.62 25.88
N VAL A 287 18.84 6.56 25.10
CA VAL A 287 18.91 7.99 25.46
C VAL A 287 17.50 8.56 25.65
N TYR A 288 16.58 8.33 24.72
CA TYR A 288 15.18 8.78 24.82
C TYR A 288 14.43 8.12 25.99
N SER A 289 14.69 6.85 26.29
CA SER A 289 14.13 6.20 27.50
C SER A 289 14.73 6.75 28.80
N PHE A 290 15.95 7.32 28.74
CA PHE A 290 16.64 7.93 29.85
C PHE A 290 16.15 9.36 30.16
N ASP A 291 15.48 10.05 29.22
CA ASP A 291 14.85 11.36 29.45
C ASP A 291 13.78 11.30 30.56
N ASN A 292 13.27 10.10 30.89
CA ASN A 292 12.34 9.87 31.98
C ASN A 292 12.99 9.68 33.36
N ARG A 293 14.33 9.65 33.49
CA ARG A 293 15.03 9.59 34.78
C ARG A 293 16.16 10.62 34.83
N LYS A 294 15.83 11.78 35.40
CA LYS A 294 16.68 12.97 35.61
C LYS A 294 17.82 12.75 36.61
N MET A 295 18.71 11.79 36.37
CA MET A 295 19.98 11.64 37.08
C MET A 295 21.03 11.00 36.15
N ASN A 296 22.17 11.68 36.02
CA ASN A 296 23.43 11.26 35.37
C ASN A 296 23.67 11.48 33.86
N LEU A 297 22.90 12.32 33.15
CA LEU A 297 23.29 12.73 31.78
C LEU A 297 24.68 13.40 31.76
N GLU A 298 24.94 14.26 32.76
CA GLU A 298 26.19 15.01 32.86
C GLU A 298 27.42 14.13 33.15
N SER A 299 27.26 13.08 33.95
CA SER A 299 28.35 12.15 34.27
C SER A 299 28.65 11.18 33.12
N LEU A 300 27.61 10.77 32.37
CA LEU A 300 27.74 10.00 31.14
C LEU A 300 28.34 10.82 30.01
N GLU A 301 27.97 12.10 29.86
CA GLU A 301 28.64 13.02 28.95
C GLU A 301 30.12 13.21 29.31
N LYS A 302 30.45 13.36 30.61
CA LYS A 302 31.84 13.42 31.08
C LYS A 302 32.60 12.14 30.73
N LYS A 303 32.01 10.95 30.89
CA LYS A 303 32.61 9.67 30.46
C LYS A 303 32.76 9.59 28.93
N ARG A 304 31.77 10.00 28.14
CA ARG A 304 31.82 10.03 26.67
C ARG A 304 32.93 10.94 26.17
N ARG A 305 33.05 12.15 26.74
CA ARG A 305 34.13 13.11 26.42
C ARG A 305 35.50 12.53 26.76
N LYS A 306 35.65 11.84 27.90
CA LYS A 306 36.91 11.15 28.28
C LYS A 306 37.28 10.02 27.31
N LEU A 307 36.33 9.17 26.93
CA LEU A 307 36.56 8.07 25.98
C LEU A 307 36.91 8.59 24.58
N LYS A 308 36.22 9.63 24.11
CA LYS A 308 36.54 10.29 22.82
C LYS A 308 37.96 10.88 22.83
N LYS A 309 38.39 11.51 23.93
CA LYS A 309 39.78 11.99 24.08
C LYS A 309 40.79 10.85 24.04
N LYS A 310 40.52 9.73 24.75
CA LYS A 310 41.40 8.55 24.73
C LYS A 310 41.52 7.95 23.32
N LEU A 311 40.42 7.84 22.58
CA LEU A 311 40.41 7.28 21.22
C LEU A 311 41.15 8.18 20.22
N VAL A 312 40.96 9.51 20.31
CA VAL A 312 41.70 10.49 19.50
C VAL A 312 43.21 10.45 19.80
N ASN A 313 43.59 10.29 21.07
CA ASN A 313 45.01 10.18 21.45
C ASN A 313 45.61 8.83 21.03
N LYS A 314 44.84 7.74 21.05
CA LYS A 314 45.30 6.42 20.60
C LYS A 314 45.52 6.37 19.08
N ASN A 315 44.69 7.10 18.32
CA ASN A 315 44.81 7.19 16.86
C ASN A 315 45.71 8.35 16.41
N GLN A 316 46.43 9.01 17.33
CA GLN A 316 47.35 10.07 17.00
C GLN A 316 48.64 9.46 16.41
N PRO A 317 49.05 9.84 15.19
CA PRO A 317 50.32 9.39 14.62
C PRO A 317 51.49 9.78 15.52
N ASN A 318 52.56 8.99 15.57
CA ASN A 318 53.74 9.41 16.32
C ASN A 318 54.42 10.58 15.58
N LYS A 319 54.58 11.73 16.28
CA LYS A 319 55.15 12.97 15.73
C LYS A 319 56.54 12.74 15.13
N PHE A 320 57.34 11.86 15.74
CA PHE A 320 58.72 11.63 15.34
C PHE A 320 58.87 10.58 14.23
N GLN A 321 57.94 9.62 14.14
CA GLN A 321 57.99 8.58 13.10
C GLN A 321 57.27 9.00 11.81
N HIS A 322 56.18 9.78 11.91
CA HIS A 322 55.37 10.20 10.75
C HIS A 322 54.93 11.68 10.85
N PRO A 323 55.85 12.65 10.66
CA PRO A 323 55.59 14.07 10.90
C PRO A 323 54.52 14.67 9.96
N ILE A 324 54.46 14.23 8.71
CA ILE A 324 53.46 14.70 7.73
C ILE A 324 52.05 14.23 8.10
N GLN A 325 51.90 12.95 8.48
CA GLN A 325 50.61 12.39 8.91
C GLN A 325 50.12 13.04 10.21
N PHE A 326 51.05 13.32 11.13
CA PHE A 326 50.76 14.07 12.35
C PHE A 326 50.24 15.49 12.05
N TYR A 327 50.87 16.20 11.11
CA TYR A 327 50.44 17.53 10.72
C TYR A 327 49.05 17.52 10.06
N CYS A 328 48.80 16.58 9.15
CA CYS A 328 47.49 16.38 8.53
C CYS A 328 46.39 16.05 9.55
N PHE A 329 46.71 15.21 10.54
CA PHE A 329 45.82 14.90 11.66
C PHE A 329 45.45 16.17 12.45
N LEU A 330 46.41 17.05 12.76
CA LEU A 330 46.13 18.32 13.44
C LEU A 330 45.26 19.28 12.61
N LYS A 331 45.52 19.38 11.31
CA LYS A 331 44.75 20.23 10.39
C LYS A 331 43.29 19.76 10.29
N ASN A 332 43.07 18.45 10.16
CA ASN A 332 41.72 17.86 10.12
C ASN A 332 40.98 18.00 11.46
N LYS A 333 41.67 17.81 12.59
CA LYS A 333 41.10 18.03 13.93
C LYS A 333 40.60 19.47 14.11
N LYS A 334 41.38 20.48 13.66
CA LYS A 334 40.96 21.90 13.68
C LYS A 334 39.76 22.16 12.76
N ARG A 335 39.74 21.59 11.55
CA ARG A 335 38.64 21.77 10.58
C ARG A 335 37.32 21.21 11.10
N ILE A 336 37.33 19.99 11.63
CA ILE A 336 36.13 19.34 12.20
C ILE A 336 35.64 20.15 13.41
N SER A 337 36.53 20.64 14.27
CA SER A 337 36.16 21.48 15.40
C SER A 337 35.45 22.77 14.97
N LYS A 338 35.89 23.43 13.90
CA LYS A 338 35.23 24.63 13.34
C LYS A 338 33.84 24.32 12.77
N LEU A 339 33.70 23.19 12.07
CA LEU A 339 32.41 22.76 11.51
C LEU A 339 31.38 22.46 12.61
N VAL A 340 31.79 21.76 13.67
CA VAL A 340 30.90 21.47 14.80
C VAL A 340 30.47 22.76 15.51
N LEU A 341 31.36 23.73 15.66
CA LEU A 341 31.03 25.01 16.29
C LEU A 341 30.00 25.83 15.47
N ARG A 342 30.02 25.72 14.15
CA ARG A 342 29.03 26.35 13.24
C ARG A 342 27.67 25.63 13.20
N MET A 343 27.59 24.40 13.70
CA MET A 343 26.33 23.65 13.76
C MET A 343 25.65 23.78 15.13
N LEU A 344 26.35 24.31 16.13
CA LEU A 344 25.88 24.48 17.50
C LEU A 344 25.50 25.94 17.83
N ASN A 345 26.01 26.88 17.04
CA ASN A 345 25.56 28.27 16.97
C ASN A 345 24.72 28.42 15.72
#